data_AF-A0AAW8H247-F1
#
_entry.id   AF-A0AAW8H247-F1
#
_cell.length_a   1.000
_cell.length_b   1.000
_cell.length_c   1.000
_cell.angle_alpha   90.00
_cell.angle_beta   90.00
_cell.angle_gamma   90.00
#
_symmetry.space_group_name_H-M   'P 1'
#
loop_
_entity.id
_entity.type
_entity.pdbx_description
1 polymer ?
#
loop_
_entity_poly.entity_id
_entity_poly.type
_entity_poly.pdbx_seq_one_letter_code
_entity_poly.pdbx_strand_id
1 'polypeptide(L)'
;MDFSDITVVVQGPVQTFQDRPQEPNITHKCVSSVREHLPGAKIILSTWPNQDLTGLDYDELVISDDPGINIRQFTIQGKPQAYNNNRQIVSSKAGLEHVVTPYAVKLRSDNYLTGNHFVELQQQYRKRSQEYAFFKEHVVVSDVFTRRYAKGFPVAFHISDFFYYGRTEDVLALWDIALFEDFQPTEAVPINNGFPDFVIDCTQALFLAAIQKFDSSLALNSLLDNNQETLLKSEKVVANNLIVASPRRIGLGLCQKFLGTARVSRRSGKVAHVQFFEWQKWYQRHCDPSMVIENYTMKAIKLFMMRCFYIFPNRPQTKIKILKRKFGNIFR
;
A
#
# COMPACT_ATOMS: atom_id res chain seq x y z
N MET A 1 -22.51 -3.08 -13.24
CA MET A 1 -21.41 -2.33 -13.86
C MET A 1 -20.91 -3.21 -14.98
N ASP A 2 -20.76 -2.64 -16.18
CA ASP A 2 -20.15 -3.35 -17.29
C ASP A 2 -18.62 -3.32 -17.09
N PHE A 3 -17.92 -4.42 -17.33
CA PHE A 3 -16.45 -4.41 -17.16
C PHE A 3 -15.73 -3.58 -18.21
N SER A 4 -16.40 -3.21 -19.31
CA SER A 4 -15.92 -2.19 -20.24
C SER A 4 -15.82 -0.78 -19.62
N ASP A 5 -16.46 -0.53 -18.47
CA ASP A 5 -16.27 0.69 -17.67
C ASP A 5 -14.99 0.66 -16.82
N ILE A 6 -14.21 -0.42 -16.89
CA ILE A 6 -13.00 -0.63 -16.10
C ILE A 6 -11.79 -0.73 -17.04
N THR A 7 -10.75 0.04 -16.72
CA THR A 7 -9.41 -0.18 -17.30
C THR A 7 -8.47 -0.68 -16.22
N VAL A 8 -7.72 -1.74 -16.51
CA VAL A 8 -6.69 -2.29 -15.63
C VAL A 8 -5.32 -1.82 -16.09
N VAL A 9 -4.65 -1.05 -15.24
CA VAL A 9 -3.25 -0.69 -15.37
C VAL A 9 -2.40 -1.77 -14.69
N VAL A 10 -1.75 -2.61 -15.49
CA VAL A 10 -0.76 -3.58 -15.04
C VAL A 10 0.59 -2.86 -14.92
N GLN A 11 1.03 -2.65 -13.68
CA GLN A 11 2.14 -1.78 -13.34
C GLN A 11 3.38 -2.57 -12.90
N GLY A 12 4.52 -2.31 -13.54
CA GLY A 12 5.83 -2.78 -13.10
C GLY A 12 6.61 -3.53 -14.17
N PRO A 13 7.79 -4.09 -13.81
CA PRO A 13 8.58 -4.89 -14.75
C PRO A 13 7.83 -6.17 -15.16
N VAL A 14 7.96 -6.52 -16.44
CA VAL A 14 7.56 -7.82 -16.98
C VAL A 14 8.58 -8.88 -16.57
N GLN A 15 9.87 -8.54 -16.66
CA GLN A 15 11.01 -9.30 -16.14
C GLN A 15 11.94 -8.41 -15.28
N THR A 16 12.61 -8.98 -14.29
CA THR A 16 13.46 -8.21 -13.35
C THR A 16 14.74 -7.66 -13.99
N PHE A 17 15.13 -6.45 -13.54
CA PHE A 17 16.37 -5.76 -13.93
C PHE A 17 17.63 -6.29 -13.23
N GLN A 18 17.85 -7.61 -13.15
CA GLN A 18 18.97 -8.28 -12.45
C GLN A 18 18.75 -8.55 -10.93
N ASP A 19 19.53 -9.53 -10.41
CA ASP A 19 19.72 -10.04 -9.03
C ASP A 19 18.51 -10.45 -8.17
N ARG A 20 17.27 -10.18 -8.59
CA ARG A 20 16.09 -10.70 -7.89
C ARG A 20 15.31 -11.67 -8.77
N PRO A 21 15.13 -12.93 -8.35
CA PRO A 21 14.28 -13.85 -9.09
C PRO A 21 12.83 -13.35 -9.06
N GLN A 22 12.23 -13.25 -10.24
CA GLN A 22 10.79 -13.13 -10.41
C GLN A 22 10.22 -14.53 -10.67
N GLU A 23 9.00 -14.77 -10.21
CA GLU A 23 8.30 -15.99 -10.57
C GLU A 23 8.12 -16.03 -12.11
N PRO A 24 8.56 -17.09 -12.79
CA PRO A 24 8.42 -17.20 -14.24
C PRO A 24 6.97 -17.00 -14.66
N ASN A 25 6.74 -16.24 -15.74
CA ASN A 25 5.43 -15.98 -16.34
C ASN A 25 4.39 -15.33 -15.40
N ILE A 26 4.82 -14.73 -14.28
CA ILE A 26 3.86 -14.08 -13.35
C ILE A 26 3.09 -12.95 -14.03
N THR A 27 3.74 -12.21 -14.94
CA THR A 27 3.10 -11.12 -15.68
C THR A 27 2.10 -11.66 -16.71
N HIS A 28 2.39 -12.78 -17.39
CA HIS A 28 1.39 -13.47 -18.22
C HIS A 28 0.19 -13.90 -17.40
N LYS A 29 0.43 -14.49 -16.22
CA LYS A 29 -0.64 -14.86 -15.30
C LYS A 29 -1.46 -13.65 -14.84
N CYS A 30 -0.81 -12.52 -14.55
CA CYS A 30 -1.45 -11.25 -14.23
C CYS A 30 -2.42 -10.84 -15.34
N VAL A 31 -1.92 -10.70 -16.56
CA VAL A 31 -2.70 -10.26 -17.72
C VAL A 31 -3.83 -11.24 -18.06
N SER A 32 -3.55 -12.55 -18.13
CA SER A 32 -4.57 -13.57 -18.40
C SER A 32 -5.68 -13.59 -17.34
N SER A 33 -5.34 -13.39 -16.07
CA SER A 33 -6.35 -13.32 -15.00
C SER A 33 -7.28 -12.13 -15.10
N VAL A 34 -6.82 -11.02 -15.70
CA VAL A 34 -7.67 -9.86 -15.96
C VAL A 34 -8.70 -10.19 -17.03
N ARG A 35 -8.29 -10.83 -18.13
CA ARG A 35 -9.21 -11.29 -19.17
C ARG A 35 -10.24 -12.29 -18.63
N GLU A 36 -9.82 -13.19 -17.74
CA GLU A 36 -10.70 -14.18 -17.12
C GLU A 36 -11.76 -13.54 -16.19
N HIS A 37 -11.33 -12.60 -15.34
CA HIS A 37 -12.19 -12.10 -14.25
C HIS A 37 -12.86 -10.75 -14.54
N LEU A 38 -12.42 -10.03 -15.57
CA LEU A 38 -13.01 -8.77 -16.04
C LEU A 38 -13.15 -8.81 -17.58
N PRO A 39 -13.95 -9.74 -18.14
CA PRO A 39 -14.11 -9.82 -19.58
C PRO A 39 -14.66 -8.51 -20.14
N GLY A 40 -13.93 -7.90 -21.08
CA GLY A 40 -14.26 -6.60 -21.67
C GLY A 40 -13.51 -5.40 -21.09
N ALA A 41 -12.80 -5.56 -19.97
CA ALA A 41 -11.94 -4.50 -19.44
C ALA A 41 -10.73 -4.26 -20.34
N LYS A 42 -10.40 -2.98 -20.54
CA LYS A 42 -9.17 -2.57 -21.22
C LYS A 42 -7.96 -2.84 -20.32
N ILE A 43 -6.87 -3.34 -20.89
CA ILE A 43 -5.60 -3.58 -20.19
C ILE A 43 -4.55 -2.62 -20.73
N ILE A 44 -4.02 -1.78 -19.85
CA ILE A 44 -2.84 -0.94 -20.10
C ILE A 44 -1.66 -1.60 -19.40
N LEU A 45 -0.66 -2.02 -20.17
CA LEU A 45 0.62 -2.47 -19.63
C LEU A 45 1.53 -1.26 -19.45
N SER A 46 1.76 -0.85 -18.21
CA SER A 46 2.67 0.25 -17.87
C SER A 46 4.00 -0.29 -17.32
N THR A 47 5.03 -0.23 -18.17
CA THR A 47 6.30 -0.88 -17.94
C THR A 47 7.48 -0.05 -18.46
N TRP A 48 8.64 -0.67 -18.61
CA TRP A 48 9.92 -0.03 -18.89
C TRP A 48 10.48 -0.42 -20.27
N PRO A 49 11.50 0.28 -20.78
CA PRO A 49 12.19 -0.10 -22.01
C PRO A 49 12.80 -1.51 -21.93
N ASN A 50 12.94 -2.15 -23.08
CA ASN A 50 13.64 -3.44 -23.24
C ASN A 50 13.04 -4.61 -22.42
N GLN A 51 11.73 -4.57 -22.16
CA GLN A 51 11.00 -5.68 -21.57
C GLN A 51 10.63 -6.73 -22.63
N ASP A 52 10.57 -8.01 -22.28
CA ASP A 52 10.13 -9.08 -23.18
C ASP A 52 8.62 -9.20 -23.08
N LEU A 53 7.93 -8.68 -24.08
CA LEU A 53 6.47 -8.59 -24.11
C LEU A 53 5.82 -9.77 -24.84
N THR A 54 6.62 -10.77 -25.23
CA THR A 54 6.16 -11.88 -26.09
C THR A 54 4.99 -12.63 -25.44
N GLY A 55 3.86 -12.68 -26.14
CA GLY A 55 2.67 -13.43 -25.71
C GLY A 55 1.84 -12.79 -24.59
N LEU A 56 2.08 -11.52 -24.23
CA LEU A 56 1.19 -10.76 -23.35
C LEU A 56 0.01 -10.18 -24.15
N ASP A 57 -1.21 -10.42 -23.68
CA ASP A 57 -2.45 -9.88 -24.27
C ASP A 57 -2.90 -8.60 -23.56
N TYR A 58 -2.37 -7.45 -24.00
CA TYR A 58 -2.76 -6.12 -23.53
C TYR A 58 -3.30 -5.27 -24.68
N ASP A 59 -4.09 -4.25 -24.35
CA ASP A 59 -4.72 -3.37 -25.35
C ASP A 59 -3.88 -2.12 -25.64
N GLU A 60 -3.10 -1.66 -24.66
CA GLU A 60 -2.24 -0.49 -24.78
C GLU A 60 -0.94 -0.67 -23.98
N LEU A 61 0.16 -0.16 -24.52
CA LEU A 61 1.49 -0.18 -23.90
C LEU A 61 1.92 1.24 -23.56
N VAL A 62 2.32 1.44 -22.30
CA VAL A 62 2.94 2.68 -21.81
C VAL A 62 4.36 2.34 -21.34
N ILE A 63 5.36 2.93 -22.01
CA ILE A 63 6.78 2.77 -21.65
C ILE A 63 7.23 4.04 -20.94
N SER A 64 7.70 3.90 -19.71
CA SER A 64 8.23 5.02 -18.92
C SER A 64 9.75 4.99 -18.84
N ASP A 65 10.39 6.16 -18.82
CA ASP A 65 11.81 6.26 -18.46
C ASP A 65 12.02 5.85 -17.00
N ASP A 66 13.06 5.06 -16.73
CA ASP A 66 13.38 4.61 -15.37
C ASP A 66 13.96 5.78 -14.55
N PRO A 67 13.25 6.28 -13.51
CA PRO A 67 13.77 7.35 -12.67
C PRO A 67 14.93 6.90 -11.77
N GLY A 68 15.30 5.63 -11.82
CA GLY A 68 16.31 5.02 -10.98
C GLY A 68 15.80 4.67 -9.58
N ILE A 69 16.73 4.23 -8.75
CA ILE A 69 16.49 4.02 -7.32
C ILE A 69 16.55 5.37 -6.59
N ASN A 70 15.78 5.51 -5.51
CA ASN A 70 15.85 6.67 -4.64
C ASN A 70 16.39 6.31 -3.25
N ILE A 71 17.15 7.21 -2.63
CA ILE A 71 17.75 7.04 -1.30
C ILE A 71 16.90 7.75 -0.26
N ARG A 72 16.37 7.04 0.73
CA ARG A 72 15.51 7.65 1.78
C ARG A 72 16.13 7.68 3.16
N GLN A 73 17.21 6.93 3.34
CA GLN A 73 17.97 6.90 4.59
C GLN A 73 19.35 6.29 4.36
N PHE A 74 20.21 6.48 5.34
CA PHE A 74 21.49 5.80 5.45
C PHE A 74 21.45 4.77 6.60
N THR A 75 22.38 3.82 6.61
CA THR A 75 22.62 2.99 7.79
C THR A 75 23.40 3.77 8.86
N ILE A 76 23.52 3.21 10.07
CA ILE A 76 24.39 3.79 11.12
C ILE A 76 25.86 3.84 10.66
N GLN A 77 26.24 2.99 9.71
CA GLN A 77 27.56 2.96 9.09
C GLN A 77 27.68 3.89 7.87
N GLY A 78 26.69 4.74 7.59
CA GLY A 78 26.73 5.68 6.46
C GLY A 78 26.51 5.04 5.09
N LYS A 79 25.95 3.82 5.01
CA LYS A 79 25.62 3.20 3.71
C LYS A 79 24.25 3.66 3.22
N PRO A 80 24.09 4.14 1.97
CA PRO A 80 22.78 4.51 1.45
C PRO A 80 21.84 3.30 1.39
N GLN A 81 20.55 3.53 1.61
CA GLN A 81 19.50 2.53 1.48
C GLN A 81 18.62 2.88 0.27
N ALA A 82 18.65 2.01 -0.75
CA ALA A 82 17.93 2.17 -2.00
C ALA A 82 16.46 1.73 -1.89
N TYR A 83 15.58 2.48 -2.53
CA TYR A 83 14.15 2.25 -2.64
C TYR A 83 13.68 2.35 -4.08
N ASN A 84 12.53 1.73 -4.38
CA ASN A 84 11.87 1.79 -5.68
C ASN A 84 10.57 2.63 -5.60
N ASN A 85 10.54 3.66 -4.76
CA ASN A 85 9.35 4.47 -4.60
C ASN A 85 9.06 5.24 -5.89
N ASN A 86 10.06 5.91 -6.45
CA ASN A 86 9.90 6.69 -7.69
C ASN A 86 9.51 5.81 -8.89
N ARG A 87 10.09 4.61 -8.99
CA ARG A 87 9.65 3.62 -10.00
C ARG A 87 8.18 3.24 -9.88
N GLN A 88 7.66 3.07 -8.65
CA GLN A 88 6.23 2.80 -8.44
C GLN A 88 5.36 4.00 -8.82
N ILE A 89 5.80 5.23 -8.51
CA ILE A 89 5.07 6.46 -8.86
C ILE A 89 4.99 6.60 -10.38
N VAL A 90 6.13 6.63 -11.06
CA VAL A 90 6.23 6.85 -12.51
C VAL A 90 5.36 5.85 -13.27
N SER A 91 5.58 4.55 -13.06
CA SER A 91 4.84 3.53 -13.81
C SER A 91 3.35 3.44 -13.42
N SER A 92 2.96 3.78 -12.18
CA SER A 92 1.53 3.82 -11.84
C SER A 92 0.86 5.04 -12.48
N LYS A 93 1.47 6.22 -12.34
CA LYS A 93 0.93 7.49 -12.85
C LYS A 93 0.80 7.45 -14.37
N ALA A 94 1.86 7.10 -15.09
CA ALA A 94 1.87 7.09 -16.55
C ALA A 94 0.78 6.17 -17.13
N GLY A 95 0.58 4.98 -16.54
CA GLY A 95 -0.50 4.09 -16.98
C GLY A 95 -1.89 4.62 -16.65
N LEU A 96 -2.07 5.25 -15.48
CA LEU A 96 -3.36 5.80 -15.04
C LEU A 96 -3.77 7.05 -15.83
N GLU A 97 -2.82 7.85 -16.32
CA GLU A 97 -3.09 9.03 -17.17
C GLU A 97 -3.73 8.65 -18.53
N HIS A 98 -3.54 7.41 -18.97
CA HIS A 98 -4.14 6.87 -20.20
C HIS A 98 -5.52 6.22 -19.98
N VAL A 99 -6.01 6.17 -18.74
CA VAL A 99 -7.32 5.60 -18.42
C VAL A 99 -8.42 6.61 -18.71
N VAL A 100 -9.32 6.27 -19.65
CA VAL A 100 -10.48 7.10 -20.01
C VAL A 100 -11.80 6.55 -19.46
N THR A 101 -11.80 5.31 -18.95
CA THR A 101 -13.00 4.69 -18.38
C THR A 101 -13.32 5.27 -17.00
N PRO A 102 -14.58 5.19 -16.53
CA PRO A 102 -14.97 5.75 -15.23
C PRO A 102 -14.26 5.11 -14.03
N TYR A 103 -13.88 3.84 -14.14
CA TYR A 103 -13.19 3.09 -13.09
C TYR A 103 -11.83 2.58 -13.57
N ALA A 104 -10.89 2.53 -12.62
CA ALA A 104 -9.54 2.03 -12.84
C ALA A 104 -9.17 0.95 -11.82
N VAL A 105 -8.39 -0.02 -12.27
CA VAL A 105 -7.62 -0.91 -11.40
C VAL A 105 -6.13 -0.60 -11.58
N LYS A 106 -5.41 -0.29 -10.50
CA LYS A 106 -3.96 -0.40 -10.48
C LYS A 106 -3.58 -1.75 -9.90
N LEU A 107 -2.93 -2.59 -10.69
CA LEU A 107 -2.50 -3.94 -10.30
C LEU A 107 -1.00 -4.07 -10.53
N ARG A 108 -0.24 -4.50 -9.51
CA ARG A 108 1.18 -4.84 -9.72
C ARG A 108 1.33 -6.03 -10.67
N SER A 109 2.31 -5.97 -11.57
CA SER A 109 2.61 -7.03 -12.55
C SER A 109 2.99 -8.38 -11.91
N ASP A 110 3.38 -8.38 -10.63
CA ASP A 110 3.67 -9.59 -9.84
C ASP A 110 2.47 -10.09 -8.98
N ASN A 111 1.28 -9.56 -9.23
CA ASN A 111 0.01 -10.02 -8.64
C ASN A 111 -0.98 -10.36 -9.77
N TYR A 112 -2.05 -11.08 -9.45
CA TYR A 112 -3.04 -11.51 -10.44
C TYR A 112 -4.43 -11.52 -9.80
N LEU A 113 -5.49 -11.48 -10.61
CA LEU A 113 -6.85 -11.59 -10.12
C LEU A 113 -7.23 -13.06 -9.89
N THR A 114 -8.09 -13.30 -8.91
CA THR A 114 -8.77 -14.59 -8.68
C THR A 114 -10.29 -14.41 -8.65
N GLY A 115 -10.76 -13.25 -9.11
CA GLY A 115 -12.15 -12.80 -9.08
C GLY A 115 -12.24 -11.28 -9.13
N ASN A 116 -13.47 -10.77 -9.16
CA ASN A 116 -13.80 -9.34 -9.30
C ASN A 116 -14.65 -8.81 -8.14
N HIS A 117 -14.65 -9.51 -7.00
CA HIS A 117 -15.46 -9.20 -5.82
C HIS A 117 -15.25 -7.77 -5.28
N PHE A 118 -14.11 -7.14 -5.60
CA PHE A 118 -13.86 -5.74 -5.29
C PHE A 118 -14.88 -4.76 -5.88
N VAL A 119 -15.49 -5.08 -7.02
CA VAL A 119 -16.52 -4.25 -7.66
C VAL A 119 -17.74 -4.13 -6.75
N GLU A 120 -18.31 -5.27 -6.34
CA GLU A 120 -19.43 -5.29 -5.40
C GLU A 120 -19.04 -4.77 -4.01
N LEU A 121 -17.84 -5.11 -3.55
CA LEU A 121 -17.35 -4.67 -2.24
C LEU A 121 -17.32 -3.15 -2.12
N GLN A 122 -16.91 -2.43 -3.17
CA GLN A 122 -16.93 -0.97 -3.18
C GLN A 122 -18.34 -0.43 -2.95
N GLN A 123 -19.33 -1.05 -3.59
CA GLN A 123 -20.72 -0.60 -3.55
C GLN A 123 -21.42 -0.87 -2.20
N GLN A 124 -20.87 -1.76 -1.37
CA GLN A 124 -21.40 -2.07 -0.04
C GLN A 124 -21.17 -0.94 0.98
N TYR A 125 -20.19 -0.05 0.76
CA TYR A 125 -19.77 0.94 1.74
C TYR A 125 -19.75 2.34 1.14
N ARG A 126 -20.93 2.94 0.96
CA ARG A 126 -21.08 4.25 0.29
C ARG A 126 -21.16 5.45 1.24
N LYS A 127 -21.45 5.25 2.52
CA LYS A 127 -21.60 6.37 3.47
C LYS A 127 -20.22 6.90 3.85
N ARG A 128 -20.12 8.21 4.06
CA ARG A 128 -18.91 8.94 4.45
C ARG A 128 -19.29 10.11 5.33
N SER A 129 -18.39 10.57 6.17
CA SER A 129 -18.52 11.87 6.82
C SER A 129 -18.06 13.01 5.90
N GLN A 130 -18.28 14.25 6.33
CA GLN A 130 -17.76 15.43 5.64
C GLN A 130 -16.26 15.66 5.89
N GLU A 131 -15.75 15.22 7.04
CA GLU A 131 -14.37 15.42 7.45
C GLU A 131 -13.46 14.35 6.83
N TYR A 132 -12.36 14.76 6.19
CA TYR A 132 -11.41 13.87 5.52
C TYR A 132 -12.02 12.97 4.43
N ALA A 133 -13.10 13.37 3.77
CA ALA A 133 -13.61 12.72 2.56
C ALA A 133 -13.00 13.38 1.32
N PHE A 134 -11.84 12.89 0.90
CA PHE A 134 -11.02 13.46 -0.18
C PHE A 134 -11.44 12.95 -1.57
N PHE A 135 -11.87 11.69 -1.65
CA PHE A 135 -12.21 11.02 -2.91
C PHE A 135 -13.70 11.14 -3.25
N LYS A 136 -14.09 10.82 -4.49
CA LYS A 136 -15.51 10.75 -4.90
C LYS A 136 -16.17 9.45 -4.49
N GLU A 137 -15.45 8.36 -4.47
CA GLU A 137 -15.87 7.06 -3.91
C GLU A 137 -14.74 6.45 -3.09
N HIS A 138 -15.03 5.41 -2.31
CA HIS A 138 -13.95 4.67 -1.65
C HIS A 138 -13.11 3.91 -2.68
N VAL A 139 -11.79 3.93 -2.50
CA VAL A 139 -10.87 3.07 -3.26
C VAL A 139 -10.63 1.77 -2.49
N VAL A 140 -10.89 0.63 -3.12
CA VAL A 140 -10.64 -0.69 -2.55
C VAL A 140 -9.15 -1.01 -2.63
N VAL A 141 -8.56 -1.36 -1.49
CA VAL A 141 -7.13 -1.69 -1.36
C VAL A 141 -6.92 -2.99 -0.59
N SER A 142 -5.80 -3.66 -0.86
CA SER A 142 -5.45 -4.90 -0.16
C SER A 142 -5.01 -4.66 1.29
N ASP A 143 -5.39 -5.57 2.19
CA ASP A 143 -4.87 -5.60 3.55
C ASP A 143 -3.42 -6.14 3.65
N VAL A 144 -2.91 -6.72 2.57
CA VAL A 144 -1.55 -7.27 2.47
C VAL A 144 -0.55 -6.13 2.54
N PHE A 145 0.18 -6.02 3.63
CA PHE A 145 1.07 -4.89 3.94
C PHE A 145 0.36 -3.57 4.27
N THR A 146 -0.97 -3.54 4.37
CA THR A 146 -1.66 -2.43 5.05
C THR A 146 -1.56 -2.67 6.55
N ARG A 147 -0.64 -1.96 7.22
CA ARG A 147 -0.26 -2.31 8.60
C ARG A 147 -1.07 -1.53 9.62
N ARG A 148 -1.52 -2.26 10.65
CA ARG A 148 -1.95 -1.67 11.92
C ARG A 148 -0.79 -1.55 12.91
N TYR A 149 0.18 -2.46 12.83
CA TYR A 149 1.35 -2.48 13.71
C TYR A 149 2.67 -2.66 12.94
N ALA A 150 3.70 -1.95 13.38
CA ALA A 150 5.09 -2.18 13.00
C ALA A 150 5.97 -2.11 14.26
N LYS A 151 6.97 -2.99 14.34
CA LYS A 151 7.94 -2.99 15.46
C LYS A 151 7.28 -3.04 16.85
N GLY A 152 6.13 -3.72 16.96
CA GLY A 152 5.37 -3.86 18.21
C GLY A 152 4.45 -2.68 18.57
N PHE A 153 4.45 -1.60 17.78
CA PHE A 153 3.70 -0.38 18.03
C PHE A 153 2.68 -0.11 16.91
N PRO A 154 1.55 0.58 17.22
CA PRO A 154 0.63 1.01 16.19
C PRO A 154 1.31 1.99 15.22
N VAL A 155 0.85 2.00 13.97
CA VAL A 155 1.33 2.91 12.92
C VAL A 155 0.15 3.55 12.20
N ALA A 156 0.38 4.77 11.70
CA ALA A 156 -0.57 5.56 10.93
C ALA A 156 -0.23 5.50 9.43
N PHE A 157 -1.24 5.69 8.57
CA PHE A 157 -1.10 5.91 7.12
C PHE A 157 -0.35 4.82 6.33
N HIS A 158 -0.26 3.59 6.84
CA HIS A 158 0.50 2.52 6.19
C HIS A 158 -0.39 1.67 5.28
N ILE A 159 -0.46 2.00 3.98
CA ILE A 159 -1.37 1.39 3.00
C ILE A 159 -0.62 0.62 1.92
N SER A 160 -1.04 -0.61 1.64
CA SER A 160 -0.44 -1.48 0.60
C SER A 160 -0.41 -0.84 -0.78
N ASP A 161 0.70 -1.01 -1.50
CA ASP A 161 0.88 -0.59 -2.89
C ASP A 161 0.37 -1.62 -3.93
N PHE A 162 -0.23 -2.74 -3.51
CA PHE A 162 -0.41 -3.91 -4.38
C PHE A 162 -1.56 -3.80 -5.37
N PHE A 163 -2.68 -3.27 -4.90
CA PHE A 163 -3.95 -3.28 -5.62
C PHE A 163 -4.79 -2.09 -5.21
N TYR A 164 -5.33 -1.38 -6.19
CA TYR A 164 -6.27 -0.29 -6.01
C TYR A 164 -7.38 -0.40 -7.04
N TYR A 165 -8.64 -0.32 -6.61
CA TYR A 165 -9.80 -0.22 -7.49
C TYR A 165 -10.71 0.92 -7.03
N GLY A 166 -11.10 1.80 -7.95
CA GLY A 166 -12.04 2.87 -7.65
C GLY A 166 -12.30 3.74 -8.87
N ARG A 167 -12.92 4.91 -8.65
CA ARG A 167 -13.05 5.92 -9.70
C ARG A 167 -11.66 6.27 -10.23
N THR A 168 -11.55 6.42 -11.54
CA THR A 168 -10.26 6.71 -12.20
C THR A 168 -9.59 7.93 -11.59
N GLU A 169 -10.35 9.01 -11.35
CA GLU A 169 -9.83 10.22 -10.71
C GLU A 169 -9.30 9.98 -9.28
N ASP A 170 -9.94 9.11 -8.50
CA ASP A 170 -9.55 8.81 -7.12
C ASP A 170 -8.29 7.92 -7.08
N VAL A 171 -8.22 6.94 -7.98
CA VAL A 171 -7.03 6.07 -8.11
C VAL A 171 -5.85 6.87 -8.66
N LEU A 172 -6.07 7.72 -9.67
CA LEU A 172 -5.05 8.63 -10.18
C LEU A 172 -4.58 9.59 -9.10
N ALA A 173 -5.48 10.15 -8.29
CA ALA A 173 -5.10 11.05 -7.20
C ALA A 173 -4.15 10.39 -6.17
N LEU A 174 -4.19 9.06 -6.02
CA LEU A 174 -3.27 8.31 -5.14
C LEU A 174 -1.85 8.16 -5.71
N TRP A 175 -1.67 8.28 -7.02
CA TRP A 175 -0.41 8.01 -7.72
C TRP A 175 0.15 9.23 -8.46
N ASP A 176 -0.66 10.24 -8.72
CA ASP A 176 -0.24 11.54 -9.22
C ASP A 176 0.44 12.35 -8.10
N ILE A 177 1.65 11.94 -7.74
CA ILE A 177 2.46 12.57 -6.70
C ILE A 177 3.84 12.89 -7.25
N ALA A 178 4.48 13.90 -6.66
CA ALA A 178 5.85 14.24 -7.00
C ALA A 178 6.80 13.08 -6.65
N LEU A 179 7.87 12.95 -7.44
CA LEU A 179 8.95 12.02 -7.12
C LEU A 179 9.62 12.43 -5.81
N PHE A 180 10.05 11.45 -5.03
CA PHE A 180 10.82 11.72 -3.83
C PHE A 180 12.25 12.09 -4.19
N GLU A 181 12.71 13.19 -3.62
CA GLU A 181 14.11 13.56 -3.63
C GLU A 181 14.94 12.60 -2.77
N ASP A 182 16.21 12.45 -3.15
CA ASP A 182 17.16 11.67 -2.37
C ASP A 182 17.48 12.39 -1.06
N PHE A 183 17.35 11.67 0.04
CA PHE A 183 17.70 12.15 1.37
C PHE A 183 19.19 12.53 1.41
N GLN A 184 19.46 13.80 1.73
CA GLN A 184 20.80 14.31 1.94
C GLN A 184 21.11 14.35 3.45
N PRO A 185 22.09 13.55 3.93
CA PRO A 185 22.43 13.53 5.35
C PRO A 185 23.09 14.85 5.77
N THR A 186 22.75 15.34 6.96
CA THR A 186 23.37 16.51 7.59
C THR A 186 23.90 16.13 8.96
N GLU A 187 24.69 17.00 9.59
CA GLU A 187 25.16 16.77 10.97
C GLU A 187 23.98 16.62 11.96
N ALA A 188 22.94 17.44 11.82
CA ALA A 188 21.75 17.39 12.67
C ALA A 188 20.90 16.13 12.41
N VAL A 189 20.85 15.66 11.16
CA VAL A 189 20.04 14.50 10.76
C VAL A 189 20.88 13.58 9.86
N PRO A 190 21.74 12.72 10.42
CA PRO A 190 22.74 11.99 9.63
C PRO A 190 22.20 10.73 8.94
N ILE A 191 21.01 10.25 9.34
CA ILE A 191 20.49 8.94 8.91
C ILE A 191 19.18 9.05 8.15
N ASN A 192 18.23 9.84 8.66
CA ASN A 192 16.90 10.08 8.06
C ASN A 192 16.23 11.24 8.81
N ASN A 193 15.22 11.90 8.20
CA ASN A 193 14.51 13.04 8.79
C ASN A 193 13.97 12.82 10.22
N GLY A 194 13.60 11.58 10.58
CA GLY A 194 13.07 11.24 11.89
C GLY A 194 14.09 10.71 12.89
N PHE A 195 15.40 10.83 12.65
CA PHE A 195 16.43 10.29 13.56
C PHE A 195 16.30 10.91 14.98
N PRO A 196 16.38 10.13 16.09
CA PRO A 196 16.83 8.74 16.20
C PRO A 196 15.78 7.67 15.88
N ASP A 197 14.54 8.05 15.58
CA ASP A 197 13.48 7.12 15.21
C ASP A 197 13.72 6.52 13.81
N PHE A 198 12.79 5.64 13.41
CA PHE A 198 12.85 4.94 12.14
C PHE A 198 12.24 5.80 11.04
N VAL A 199 12.89 5.82 9.87
CA VAL A 199 12.31 6.43 8.67
C VAL A 199 10.90 5.90 8.41
N ILE A 200 10.01 6.77 7.96
CA ILE A 200 8.67 6.44 7.47
C ILE A 200 8.77 5.31 6.44
N ASP A 201 7.88 4.31 6.51
CA ASP A 201 7.86 3.19 5.57
C ASP A 201 7.62 3.68 4.13
N CYS A 202 8.08 2.90 3.14
CA CYS A 202 7.87 3.23 1.72
C CYS A 202 6.39 3.42 1.37
N THR A 203 5.49 2.63 1.96
CA THR A 203 4.05 2.69 1.72
C THR A 203 3.38 3.84 2.46
N GLN A 204 3.87 4.17 3.67
CA GLN A 204 3.44 5.38 4.38
C GLN A 204 3.80 6.63 3.59
N ALA A 205 5.01 6.70 3.03
CA ALA A 205 5.44 7.85 2.26
C ALA A 205 4.58 8.06 1.00
N LEU A 206 4.30 6.98 0.25
CA LEU A 206 3.43 7.05 -0.94
C LEU A 206 2.02 7.55 -0.57
N PHE A 207 1.39 6.95 0.43
CA PHE A 207 0.04 7.35 0.81
C PHE A 207 -0.03 8.75 1.42
N LEU A 208 0.95 9.14 2.24
CA LEU A 208 1.05 10.50 2.78
C LEU A 208 1.19 11.55 1.68
N ALA A 209 2.10 11.33 0.72
CA ALA A 209 2.28 12.26 -0.40
C ALA A 209 0.99 12.46 -1.19
N ALA A 210 0.18 11.41 -1.35
CA ALA A 210 -1.12 11.50 -2.02
C ALA A 210 -2.14 12.32 -1.24
N ILE A 211 -2.32 12.04 0.05
CA ILE A 211 -3.35 12.71 0.87
C ILE A 211 -2.94 14.14 1.27
N GLN A 212 -1.65 14.46 1.29
CA GLN A 212 -1.14 15.81 1.57
C GLN A 212 -1.54 16.84 0.51
N LYS A 213 -1.91 16.40 -0.70
CA LYS A 213 -2.51 17.26 -1.73
C LYS A 213 -3.86 17.83 -1.31
N PHE A 214 -4.57 17.14 -0.40
CA PHE A 214 -5.87 17.55 0.12
C PHE A 214 -5.75 18.22 1.49
N ASP A 215 -4.81 17.75 2.33
CA ASP A 215 -4.53 18.33 3.63
C ASP A 215 -3.04 18.20 3.97
N SER A 216 -2.31 19.29 3.80
CA SER A 216 -0.86 19.36 4.05
C SER A 216 -0.49 19.21 5.53
N SER A 217 -1.45 19.32 6.45
CA SER A 217 -1.21 19.10 7.89
C SER A 217 -1.05 17.61 8.25
N LEU A 218 -1.44 16.70 7.34
CA LEU A 218 -1.27 15.27 7.51
C LEU A 218 0.20 14.89 7.28
N ALA A 219 0.98 14.82 8.36
CA ALA A 219 2.39 14.47 8.30
C ALA A 219 2.74 13.43 9.36
N LEU A 220 3.87 12.74 9.14
CA LEU A 220 4.52 11.91 10.15
C LEU A 220 5.97 12.37 10.30
N ASN A 221 6.48 12.37 11.52
CA ASN A 221 7.90 12.61 11.77
C ASN A 221 8.73 11.34 11.63
N SER A 222 8.13 10.17 11.87
CA SER A 222 8.80 8.87 11.80
C SER A 222 7.78 7.75 11.57
N LEU A 223 8.25 6.53 11.29
CA LEU A 223 7.41 5.33 11.17
C LEU A 223 6.50 5.11 12.40
N LEU A 224 7.00 5.47 13.59
CA LEU A 224 6.31 5.25 14.86
C LEU A 224 5.72 6.53 15.45
N ASP A 225 5.49 7.56 14.62
CA ASP A 225 4.68 8.70 15.01
C ASP A 225 3.22 8.25 15.16
N ASN A 226 2.89 7.88 16.40
CA ASN A 226 1.68 7.13 16.73
C ASN A 226 0.98 7.67 17.97
N ASN A 227 1.11 8.99 18.19
CA ASN A 227 0.27 9.67 19.16
C ASN A 227 -1.22 9.48 18.80
N GLN A 228 -2.10 9.65 19.79
CA GLN A 228 -3.52 9.32 19.62
C GLN A 228 -4.20 10.15 18.53
N GLU A 229 -3.81 11.43 18.38
CA GLU A 229 -4.34 12.32 17.35
C GLU A 229 -3.95 11.84 15.95
N THR A 230 -2.67 11.53 15.72
CA THR A 230 -2.16 11.00 14.45
C THR A 230 -2.83 9.68 14.07
N LEU A 231 -2.99 8.77 15.04
CA LEU A 231 -3.70 7.51 14.79
C LEU A 231 -5.17 7.73 14.46
N LEU A 232 -5.84 8.65 15.15
CA LEU A 232 -7.25 8.98 14.88
C LEU A 232 -7.42 9.64 13.50
N LYS A 233 -6.54 10.57 13.11
CA LYS A 233 -6.52 11.17 11.77
C LYS A 233 -6.35 10.09 10.70
N SER A 234 -5.43 9.15 10.90
CA SER A 234 -5.27 8.02 10.00
C SER A 234 -6.51 7.13 9.92
N GLU A 235 -7.18 6.85 11.04
CA GLU A 235 -8.41 6.06 11.03
C GLU A 235 -9.53 6.76 10.25
N LYS A 236 -9.72 8.07 10.46
CA LYS A 236 -10.71 8.88 9.72
C LYS A 236 -10.42 8.93 8.22
N VAL A 237 -9.19 9.23 7.83
CA VAL A 237 -8.78 9.29 6.40
C VAL A 237 -9.01 7.93 5.73
N VAL A 238 -8.57 6.84 6.37
CA VAL A 238 -8.74 5.49 5.79
C VAL A 238 -10.22 5.11 5.71
N ALA A 239 -11.02 5.37 6.75
CA ALA A 239 -12.45 5.02 6.76
C ALA A 239 -13.27 5.78 5.72
N ASN A 240 -12.93 7.05 5.45
CA ASN A 240 -13.66 7.89 4.50
C ASN A 240 -13.23 7.70 3.03
N ASN A 241 -12.02 7.21 2.78
CA ASN A 241 -11.46 7.17 1.43
C ASN A 241 -11.16 5.77 0.92
N LEU A 242 -10.93 4.79 1.81
CA LEU A 242 -10.47 3.46 1.42
C LEU A 242 -11.38 2.37 1.96
N ILE A 243 -11.45 1.26 1.24
CA ILE A 243 -11.95 -0.03 1.74
C ILE A 243 -10.77 -0.98 1.83
N VAL A 244 -10.35 -1.35 3.05
CA VAL A 244 -9.19 -2.22 3.27
C VAL A 244 -9.66 -3.65 3.46
N ALA A 245 -9.40 -4.53 2.49
CA ALA A 245 -9.92 -5.89 2.50
C ALA A 245 -8.88 -6.95 2.12
N SER A 246 -9.15 -8.19 2.55
CA SER A 246 -8.21 -9.30 2.34
C SER A 246 -8.17 -9.74 0.87
N PRO A 247 -7.07 -10.37 0.42
CA PRO A 247 -6.96 -10.86 -0.95
C PRO A 247 -8.14 -11.75 -1.36
N ARG A 248 -8.59 -12.62 -0.45
CA ARG A 248 -9.78 -13.46 -0.68
C ARG A 248 -11.06 -12.65 -0.90
N ARG A 249 -11.26 -11.53 -0.18
CA ARG A 249 -12.46 -10.70 -0.32
C ARG A 249 -12.45 -9.82 -1.57
N ILE A 250 -11.26 -9.41 -2.01
CA ILE A 250 -11.07 -8.60 -3.20
C ILE A 250 -11.11 -9.49 -4.45
N GLY A 251 -10.56 -10.71 -4.37
CA GLY A 251 -10.24 -11.53 -5.54
C GLY A 251 -8.82 -11.28 -6.04
N LEU A 252 -7.84 -11.20 -5.13
CA LEU A 252 -6.43 -10.94 -5.43
C LEU A 252 -5.57 -12.17 -5.11
N GLY A 253 -4.75 -12.57 -6.06
CA GLY A 253 -3.68 -13.55 -5.93
C GLY A 253 -2.31 -12.87 -5.85
N LEU A 254 -1.39 -13.48 -5.08
CA LEU A 254 -0.03 -12.98 -4.90
C LEU A 254 0.97 -13.97 -5.50
N CYS A 255 2.11 -13.49 -6.00
CA CYS A 255 3.21 -14.35 -6.42
C CYS A 255 3.82 -15.15 -5.26
N GLN A 256 4.53 -16.24 -5.60
CA GLN A 256 5.05 -17.25 -4.69
C GLN A 256 5.92 -16.67 -3.56
N LYS A 257 6.68 -15.61 -3.82
CA LYS A 257 7.54 -14.96 -2.81
C LYS A 257 6.75 -14.37 -1.64
N PHE A 258 5.44 -14.17 -1.79
CA PHE A 258 4.53 -13.69 -0.76
C PHE A 258 3.65 -14.81 -0.18
N LEU A 259 3.90 -16.08 -0.54
CA LEU A 259 3.21 -17.25 -0.04
C LEU A 259 4.11 -18.05 0.92
N GLY A 260 3.53 -19.06 1.58
CA GLY A 260 4.27 -20.01 2.43
C GLY A 260 4.97 -19.39 3.64
N THR A 261 6.31 -19.34 3.61
CA THR A 261 7.14 -18.88 4.74
C THR A 261 7.41 -17.38 4.73
N ALA A 262 6.89 -16.63 3.76
CA ALA A 262 7.04 -15.17 3.72
C ALA A 262 6.43 -14.51 4.96
N ARG A 263 6.98 -13.37 5.41
CA ARG A 263 6.49 -12.68 6.62
C ARG A 263 4.99 -12.38 6.55
N VAL A 264 4.49 -12.01 5.37
CA VAL A 264 3.07 -11.73 5.12
C VAL A 264 2.17 -12.96 5.25
N SER A 265 2.69 -14.15 4.99
CA SER A 265 1.98 -15.42 5.11
C SER A 265 2.01 -15.97 6.54
N ARG A 266 3.07 -15.62 7.31
CA ARG A 266 3.21 -15.99 8.72
C ARG A 266 2.16 -15.33 9.60
N ARG A 267 1.78 -16.02 10.67
CA ARG A 267 0.82 -15.54 11.67
C ARG A 267 1.20 -14.17 12.23
N SER A 268 2.49 -13.94 12.50
CA SER A 268 3.00 -12.66 13.01
C SER A 268 2.85 -11.49 12.04
N GLY A 269 2.94 -11.72 10.72
CA GLY A 269 2.66 -10.68 9.72
C GLY A 269 1.16 -10.44 9.58
N LYS A 270 0.37 -11.50 9.44
CA LYS A 270 -1.09 -11.40 9.29
C LYS A 270 -1.74 -10.59 10.41
N VAL A 271 -1.37 -10.83 11.67
CA VAL A 271 -1.97 -10.11 12.80
C VAL A 271 -1.42 -8.69 13.00
N ALA A 272 -0.36 -8.31 12.27
CA ALA A 272 0.15 -6.93 12.21
C ALA A 272 -0.62 -6.08 11.19
N HIS A 273 -1.27 -6.71 10.20
CA HIS A 273 -2.06 -6.02 9.20
C HIS A 273 -3.44 -5.62 9.74
N VAL A 274 -4.02 -4.59 9.13
CA VAL A 274 -5.41 -4.23 9.37
C VAL A 274 -6.29 -5.40 8.97
N GLN A 275 -7.14 -5.88 9.87
CA GLN A 275 -8.14 -6.88 9.48
C GLN A 275 -9.39 -6.18 8.94
N PHE A 276 -10.10 -6.81 8.01
CA PHE A 276 -11.33 -6.25 7.43
C PHE A 276 -12.34 -5.79 8.50
N PHE A 277 -12.52 -6.56 9.59
CA PHE A 277 -13.45 -6.18 10.66
C PHE A 277 -12.94 -5.00 11.52
N GLU A 278 -11.64 -4.74 11.56
CA GLU A 278 -11.08 -3.53 12.18
C GLU A 278 -11.34 -2.32 11.30
N TRP A 279 -11.14 -2.46 9.99
CA TRP A 279 -11.53 -1.42 9.04
C TRP A 279 -13.04 -1.13 9.09
N GLN A 280 -13.89 -2.16 9.13
CA GLN A 280 -15.33 -1.99 9.34
C GLN A 280 -15.61 -1.24 10.65
N LYS A 281 -14.82 -1.43 11.71
CA LYS A 281 -15.00 -0.68 12.96
C LYS A 281 -14.68 0.80 12.79
N TRP A 282 -13.65 1.14 12.01
CA TRP A 282 -13.36 2.53 11.66
C TRP A 282 -14.48 3.13 10.80
N TYR A 283 -14.93 2.42 9.77
CA TYR A 283 -16.08 2.84 8.95
C TYR A 283 -17.36 3.01 9.79
N GLN A 284 -17.68 2.08 10.69
CA GLN A 284 -18.83 2.20 11.59
C GLN A 284 -18.72 3.49 12.42
N ARG A 285 -17.53 3.76 12.98
CA ARG A 285 -17.33 4.90 13.88
C ARG A 285 -17.39 6.25 13.16
N HIS A 286 -16.87 6.31 11.93
CA HIS A 286 -16.63 7.57 11.24
C HIS A 286 -17.57 7.84 10.08
N CYS A 287 -18.22 6.81 9.52
CA CYS A 287 -19.00 6.91 8.28
C CYS A 287 -20.43 6.39 8.45
N ASP A 288 -20.61 5.27 9.13
CA ASP A 288 -21.94 4.65 9.31
C ASP A 288 -22.15 4.08 10.72
N PRO A 289 -22.58 4.92 11.68
CA PRO A 289 -22.86 4.47 13.05
C PRO A 289 -23.93 3.38 13.15
N SER A 290 -24.78 3.23 12.13
CA SER A 290 -25.85 2.21 12.10
C SER A 290 -25.37 0.83 11.65
N MET A 291 -24.18 0.72 11.08
CA MET A 291 -23.66 -0.55 10.58
C MET A 291 -23.45 -1.56 11.72
N VAL A 292 -23.83 -2.81 11.52
CA VAL A 292 -23.59 -3.90 12.47
C VAL A 292 -22.40 -4.74 12.00
N ILE A 293 -21.47 -5.04 12.92
CA ILE A 293 -20.31 -5.89 12.62
C ILE A 293 -20.49 -7.22 13.34
N GLU A 294 -20.81 -8.26 12.57
CA GLU A 294 -21.05 -9.60 13.10
C GLU A 294 -19.84 -10.12 13.88
N ASN A 295 -20.12 -10.64 15.09
CA ASN A 295 -19.14 -11.28 15.96
C ASN A 295 -17.91 -10.39 16.27
N TYR A 296 -18.07 -9.06 16.24
CA TYR A 296 -16.96 -8.10 16.42
C TYR A 296 -16.17 -8.37 17.70
N THR A 297 -16.84 -8.48 18.85
CA THR A 297 -16.20 -8.67 20.15
C THR A 297 -15.33 -9.93 20.18
N MET A 298 -15.85 -11.06 19.69
CA MET A 298 -15.10 -12.31 19.59
C MET A 298 -13.88 -12.17 18.67
N LYS A 299 -14.05 -11.56 17.49
CA LYS A 299 -12.96 -11.33 16.52
C LYS A 299 -11.87 -10.42 17.12
N ALA A 300 -12.28 -9.34 17.81
CA ALA A 300 -11.39 -8.39 18.45
C ALA A 300 -10.60 -9.02 19.60
N ILE A 301 -11.25 -9.79 20.49
CA ILE A 301 -10.57 -10.51 21.58
C ILE A 301 -9.57 -11.51 21.02
N LYS A 302 -9.98 -12.33 20.04
CA LYS A 302 -9.09 -13.30 19.38
C LYS A 302 -7.87 -12.61 18.78
N LEU A 303 -8.06 -11.53 18.03
CA LEU A 303 -6.97 -10.79 17.41
C LEU A 303 -6.08 -10.08 18.45
N PHE A 304 -6.64 -9.56 19.53
CA PHE A 304 -5.88 -8.95 20.62
C PHE A 304 -4.97 -9.98 21.29
N MET A 305 -5.50 -11.15 21.67
CA MET A 305 -4.69 -12.24 22.24
C MET A 305 -3.55 -12.63 21.29
N MET A 306 -3.85 -12.73 20.00
CA MET A 306 -2.84 -12.96 18.97
C MET A 306 -1.75 -11.89 18.95
N ARG A 307 -2.09 -10.61 19.08
CA ARG A 307 -1.10 -9.53 19.10
C ARG A 307 -0.27 -9.54 20.39
N CYS A 308 -0.82 -10.00 21.52
CA CYS A 308 -0.05 -10.25 22.74
C CYS A 308 1.06 -11.27 22.54
N PHE A 309 0.83 -12.32 21.75
CA PHE A 309 1.87 -13.34 21.49
C PHE A 309 2.86 -12.95 20.39
N TYR A 310 2.42 -12.26 19.34
CA TYR A 310 3.24 -12.08 18.13
C TYR A 310 3.72 -10.65 17.87
N ILE A 311 3.07 -9.63 18.45
CA ILE A 311 3.35 -8.20 18.16
C ILE A 311 3.98 -7.51 19.35
N PHE A 312 3.30 -7.51 20.50
CA PHE A 312 3.71 -6.75 21.68
C PHE A 312 5.05 -7.17 22.29
N PRO A 313 5.50 -8.45 22.20
CA PRO A 313 6.83 -8.83 22.67
C PRO A 313 7.98 -8.13 21.94
N ASN A 314 7.72 -7.52 20.76
CA ASN A 314 8.73 -6.73 20.04
C ASN A 314 8.92 -5.31 20.58
N ARG A 315 8.05 -4.83 21.49
CA ARG A 315 8.10 -3.45 22.02
C ARG A 315 9.40 -3.17 22.79
N PRO A 316 9.86 -4.01 23.74
CA PRO A 316 11.09 -3.73 24.48
C PRO A 316 12.31 -3.69 23.56
N GLN A 317 12.43 -4.65 22.64
CA GLN A 317 13.51 -4.69 21.65
C GLN A 317 13.54 -3.42 20.79
N THR A 318 12.37 -2.92 20.40
CA THR A 318 12.25 -1.69 19.60
C THR A 318 12.65 -0.46 20.40
N LYS A 319 12.22 -0.33 21.66
CA LYS A 319 12.66 0.75 22.55
C LYS A 319 14.17 0.75 22.75
N ILE A 320 14.77 -0.42 23.03
CA ILE A 320 16.22 -0.59 23.14
C ILE A 320 16.93 -0.15 21.85
N LYS A 321 16.37 -0.49 20.68
CA LYS A 321 16.96 -0.09 19.39
C LYS A 321 16.93 1.42 19.18
N ILE A 322 15.85 2.10 19.54
CA ILE A 322 15.75 3.58 19.47
C ILE A 322 16.75 4.22 20.45
N LEU A 323 16.82 3.72 21.69
CA LEU A 323 17.79 4.20 22.67
C LEU A 323 19.23 4.03 22.18
N LYS A 324 19.58 2.86 21.62
CA LYS A 324 20.90 2.62 21.02
C LYS A 324 21.19 3.55 19.84
N ARG A 325 20.19 3.89 19.02
CA ARG A 325 20.34 4.87 17.95
C ARG A 325 20.62 6.27 18.51
N LYS A 326 19.88 6.68 19.54
CA LYS A 326 20.03 7.98 20.21
C LYS A 326 21.40 8.13 20.90
N PHE A 327 21.83 7.12 21.66
CA PHE A 327 23.04 7.19 22.49
C PHE A 327 24.31 6.64 21.80
N GLY A 328 24.17 5.72 20.85
CA GLY A 328 25.31 5.15 20.12
C GLY A 328 25.99 6.14 19.17
N ASN A 329 25.34 7.26 18.86
CA ASN A 329 25.91 8.37 18.09
C ASN A 329 26.58 9.45 18.98
N ILE A 330 26.48 9.35 20.31
CA ILE A 330 27.12 10.32 21.24
C ILE A 330 28.60 9.96 21.48
N PHE A 331 29.05 8.77 21.08
CA PHE A 331 30.39 8.24 21.33
C PHE A 331 31.18 7.95 20.03
N ARG A 332 30.89 8.65 18.94
CA ARG A 332 31.67 8.58 17.70
C ARG A 332 32.12 9.96 17.24
#